data_AF-A0A2E6S5C1-F1
#
_entry.id   AF-A0A2E6S5C1-F1
#
_cell.length_a   1.000
_cell.length_b   1.000
_cell.length_c   1.000
_cell.angle_alpha   90.00
_cell.angle_beta   90.00
_cell.angle_gamma   90.00
#
_symmetry.space_group_name_H-M   'P 1'
#
loop_
_entity.id
_entity.type
_entity.pdbx_description
1 polymer ?
#
loop_
_entity_poly.entity_id
_entity_poly.type
_entity_poly.pdbx_seq_one_letter_code
_entity_poly.pdbx_strand_id
1 'polypeptide(L)' 'LKGFFHYLADEGISTTYGTEIDALLVKKLSDSATMVIKGAYFMGDAYPDIEQISAQIDFKL' A
#
# COMPACT_ATOMS: atom_id res chain seq x y z
N LEU A 1 9.56 8.32 2.87
CA LEU A 1 9.09 7.05 2.28
C LEU A 1 8.87 6.07 3.42
N LYS A 2 7.71 5.42 3.47
CA LYS A 2 7.44 4.30 4.38
C LYS A 2 7.10 3.08 3.54
N GLY A 3 7.55 1.90 3.94
CA GLY A 3 7.22 0.64 3.29
C GLY A 3 6.59 -0.32 4.28
N PHE A 4 5.72 -1.20 3.79
CA PHE A 4 5.06 -2.22 4.58
C PHE A 4 5.15 -3.57 3.85
N PHE A 5 5.17 -4.63 4.64
CA PHE A 5 5.12 -6.00 4.16
C PHE A 5 4.05 -6.73 4.95
N HIS A 6 3.11 -7.35 4.25
CA HIS A 6 2.06 -8.16 4.86
C HIS A 6 2.23 -9.61 4.42
N TYR A 7 2.19 -10.51 5.39
CA TYR A 7 2.06 -11.94 5.15
C TYR A 7 0.63 -12.34 5.53
N LEU A 8 -0.15 -12.79 4.55
CA LEU A 8 -1.57 -13.06 4.73
C LEU A 8 -1.78 -14.56 4.85
N ALA A 9 -2.22 -15.01 6.03
CA ALA A 9 -2.51 -16.41 6.33
C ALA A 9 -3.74 -16.55 7.25
N ASP A 10 -4.30 -17.75 7.35
CA ASP A 10 -5.35 -18.07 8.32
C ASP A 10 -4.83 -18.03 9.77
N GLU A 11 -5.73 -18.08 10.76
CA GLU A 11 -5.38 -18.02 12.19
C GLU A 11 -4.43 -19.15 12.62
N GLY A 12 -4.49 -20.30 11.94
CA GLY A 12 -3.64 -21.46 12.19
C GLY A 12 -2.31 -21.46 11.42
N ILE A 13 -2.08 -20.49 10.51
CA ILE A 13 -0.96 -20.47 9.55
C ILE A 13 -0.90 -21.76 8.70
N SER A 14 -2.04 -22.44 8.56
CA SER A 14 -2.19 -23.64 7.73
C SER A 14 -2.43 -23.31 6.27
N THR A 15 -3.04 -22.15 6.01
CA THR A 15 -3.32 -21.67 4.66
C THR A 15 -2.67 -20.31 4.46
N THR A 16 -1.80 -20.21 3.47
CA THR A 16 -1.25 -18.93 3.01
C THR A 16 -2.16 -18.38 1.90
N TYR A 17 -2.53 -17.11 2.02
CA TYR A 17 -3.33 -16.40 1.01
C TYR A 17 -2.45 -15.60 0.06
N GLY A 18 -1.28 -15.15 0.52
CA GLY A 18 -0.28 -14.45 -0.28
C GLY A 18 0.56 -13.47 0.53
N THR A 19 1.30 -12.63 -0.16
CA THR A 19 2.11 -11.55 0.42
C THR A 19 1.83 -10.22 -0.24
N GLU A 20 1.86 -9.14 0.51
CA GLU A 20 1.68 -7.78 -0.02
C GLU A 20 2.90 -6.92 0.34
N ILE A 21 3.31 -6.09 -0.62
CA ILE A 21 4.31 -5.05 -0.43
C ILE A 21 3.66 -3.70 -0.73
N ASP A 22 3.74 -2.78 0.23
CA ASP A 22 3.24 -1.42 0.08
C ASP A 22 4.36 -0.40 0.20
N ALA A 23 4.19 0.72 -0.51
CA ALA A 23 5.01 1.91 -0.40
C ALA A 23 4.14 3.17 -0.29
N LEU A 24 4.48 4.03 0.67
CA LEU A 24 3.84 5.32 0.92
C LEU A 24 4.87 6.44 0.85
N LEU A 25 4.65 7.38 -0.08
CA LEU A 25 5.36 8.64 -0.15
C LEU A 25 4.42 9.79 0.24
N VAL A 26 4.81 10.55 1.26
CA VAL A 26 4.15 11.81 1.63
C VAL A 26 5.14 12.93 1.40
N LYS A 27 4.74 13.96 0.66
CA LYS A 27 5.56 15.13 0.37
C LYS A 27 4.76 16.41 0.53
N LYS A 28 5.22 17.30 1.40
CA LYS A 28 4.74 18.68 1.48
C LYS A 28 5.18 19.40 0.20
N LEU A 29 4.22 19.96 -0.54
CA LEU A 29 4.46 20.73 -1.76
C LEU A 29 4.59 22.23 -1.46
N SER A 30 3.77 22.72 -0.52
CA SER A 30 3.77 24.10 -0.02
C SER A 30 3.21 24.14 1.41
N ASP A 31 3.09 25.32 2.02
CA ASP A 31 2.42 25.47 3.32
C ASP A 31 0.93 25.13 3.31
N SER A 32 0.30 25.11 2.14
CA SER A 32 -1.11 24.80 1.95
C SER A 32 -1.37 23.50 1.17
N ALA A 33 -0.35 22.78 0.71
CA ALA A 33 -0.54 21.59 -0.13
C ALA A 33 0.36 20.41 0.28
N THR A 34 -0.22 19.22 0.37
CA THR A 34 0.48 17.95 0.63
C THR A 34 0.12 16.92 -0.43
N MET A 35 1.11 16.23 -0.97
CA MET A 35 0.94 15.11 -1.88
C MET A 35 1.14 13.78 -1.15
N VAL A 36 0.30 12.80 -1.45
CA VAL A 36 0.40 11.42 -1.01
C VAL A 36 0.36 10.50 -2.22
N ILE A 37 1.36 9.63 -2.35
CA ILE A 37 1.41 8.56 -3.35
C ILE A 37 1.48 7.23 -2.60
N LYS A 38 0.60 6.29 -2.96
CA LYS A 38 0.58 4.93 -2.45
C LYS A 38 0.71 3.94 -3.60
N GLY A 39 1.59 2.96 -3.45
CA GLY A 39 1.67 1.80 -4.32
C GLY A 39 1.54 0.53 -3.47
N ALA A 40 0.81 -0.46 -3.96
CA ALA A 40 0.64 -1.76 -3.34
C ALA A 40 0.74 -2.84 -4.42
N TYR A 41 1.42 -3.94 -4.11
CA TYR A 41 1.45 -5.13 -4.93
C TYR A 41 1.24 -6.37 -4.06
N PHE A 42 0.13 -7.06 -4.30
CA PHE A 42 -0.23 -8.31 -3.65
C PHE A 42 0.06 -9.47 -4.60
N MET A 43 0.85 -10.43 -4.12
CA MET A 43 1.19 -11.69 -4.75
C MET A 43 0.33 -12.78 -4.11
N GLY A 44 -0.69 -13.23 -4.82
CA GLY A 44 -1.69 -14.16 -4.29
C GLY A 44 -1.33 -15.62 -4.56
N ASP A 45 -1.51 -16.48 -3.56
CA ASP A 45 -1.35 -17.94 -3.75
C ASP A 45 -2.65 -18.55 -4.29
N ALA A 46 -3.77 -18.27 -3.60
CA ALA A 46 -5.11 -18.74 -3.97
C ALA A 46 -5.95 -17.67 -4.69
N TYR A 47 -5.40 -16.47 -4.87
CA TYR A 47 -6.07 -15.30 -5.43
C TYR A 47 -5.21 -14.71 -6.56
N PRO A 48 -5.80 -14.00 -7.53
CA PRO A 48 -5.03 -13.28 -8.53
C PRO A 48 -4.16 -12.20 -7.88
N ASP A 49 -3.00 -11.94 -8.48
CA ASP A 49 -2.16 -10.80 -8.13
C ASP A 49 -2.94 -9.49 -8.30
N ILE A 50 -2.67 -8.53 -7.42
CA ILE A 50 -3.31 -7.21 -7.44
C ILE A 50 -2.22 -6.14 -7.41
N GLU A 51 -2.29 -5.21 -8.36
CA GLU A 51 -1.49 -4.00 -8.37
C GLU A 51 -2.41 -2.79 -8.17
N GLN A 52 -2.03 -1.91 -7.23
CA GLN A 52 -2.77 -0.68 -6.99
C GLN A 52 -1.82 0.51 -6.81
N ILE A 53 -2.08 1.58 -7.55
CA ILE A 53 -1.40 2.86 -7.38
C ILE A 53 -2.45 3.96 -7.21
N SER A 54 -2.24 4.83 -6.22
CA SER A 54 -3.07 6.00 -6.00
C SER A 54 -2.22 7.24 -5.73
N ALA A 55 -2.72 8.38 -6.19
CA ALA A 55 -2.13 9.69 -5.95
C ALA A 55 -3.22 10.64 -5.44
N GLN A 56 -2.89 11.41 -4.40
CA GLN A 56 -3.78 12.35 -3.74
C GLN A 56 -3.04 13.65 -3.47
N ILE A 57 -3.73 14.78 -3.64
CA ILE A 57 -3.24 16.10 -3.26
C ILE A 57 -4.27 16.73 -2.33
N ASP A 58 -3.84 17.03 -1.12
CA ASP A 58 -4.64 17.67 -0.08
C ASP A 58 -4.29 19.16 -0.01
N PHE A 59 -5.32 20.00 0.04
CA PHE A 59 -5.19 21.44 0.21
C PHE A 59 -5.71 21.88 1.58
N LYS A 60 -4.95 22.71 2.27
CA LYS A 60 -5.40 23.42 3.47
C LYS A 60 -6.01 24.75 3.04
N LEU A 61 -7.28 24.94 3.38
CA LEU A 61 -7.99 26.22 3.28
C LEU A 61 -7.54 27.18 4.38
#